data_AF-A0A089QF64-F1
#
_entry.id   AF-A0A089QF64-F1
#
_cell.length_a   1.000
_cell.length_b   1.000
_cell.length_c   1.000
_cell.angle_alpha   90.00
_cell.angle_beta   90.00
_cell.angle_gamma   90.00
#
_symmetry.space_group_name_H-M   'P 1'
#
loop_
_entity.id
_entity.type
_entity.pdbx_description
1 polymer ?
#
loop_
_entity_poly.entity_id
_entity_poly.type
_entity_poly.pdbx_seq_one_letter_code
_entity_poly.pdbx_strand_id
1 'polypeptide(L)'
;MSNHAAARAHTNIALIKYWGKKDTELILPMNNSLSLTLDHFYTDTSVTFDSSYTKDTFILNGKEIPNENVHKFLNIVREKAGISEFAKVNSTNHVPTTAGLASSASAFAALAAAASKASGMNLSRRDLSRLARRGSGSATRSIYGGFVEWQAGDNDLNSYAVPFIENVSWDIKMIAVVINSKPKKITSRAGMQTVVNTSPYYNSWIKEANRSIPLMKEAISKQDFTTMGELAEENAMKIHALNLSAHPHFSYFSPESIQVMNLVEELRSMGIECYYTMDAGPNVKIICLGKDTASITSFLQKNLPNTEVLVSSAGPGVQYLD
;
A
#
# COMPACT_ATOMS: atom_id res chain seq x y z
N MET A 1 6.52 4.76 32.25
CA MET A 1 6.28 4.94 30.80
C MET A 1 4.88 4.45 30.50
N SER A 2 4.15 5.09 29.59
CA SER A 2 2.82 4.57 29.20
C SER A 2 3.01 3.23 28.50
N ASN A 3 2.38 2.17 29.00
CA ASN A 3 2.32 0.86 28.36
C ASN A 3 1.25 0.82 27.24
N HIS A 4 0.69 1.97 26.92
CA HIS A 4 -0.35 2.18 25.93
C HIS A 4 0.05 3.27 24.93
N ALA A 5 -0.25 3.06 23.65
CA ALA A 5 -0.19 4.09 22.62
C ALA A 5 -1.18 3.82 21.50
N ALA A 6 -1.61 4.87 20.82
CA ALA A 6 -2.43 4.81 19.62
C ALA A 6 -1.76 5.57 18.46
N ALA A 7 -2.00 5.09 17.24
CA ALA A 7 -1.49 5.70 16.03
C ALA A 7 -2.46 5.53 14.85
N ARG A 8 -2.44 6.52 13.96
CA ARG A 8 -3.12 6.53 12.66
C ARG A 8 -2.08 6.42 11.54
N ALA A 9 -2.33 5.55 10.58
CA ALA A 9 -1.55 5.53 9.34
C ALA A 9 -2.47 5.46 8.11
N HIS A 10 -2.04 6.12 7.05
CA HIS A 10 -2.78 6.22 5.80
C HIS A 10 -2.36 5.15 4.79
N THR A 11 -3.28 4.76 3.92
CA THR A 11 -2.95 3.85 2.81
C THR A 11 -2.04 4.55 1.81
N ASN A 12 -1.27 3.75 1.06
CA ASN A 12 -0.50 4.23 -0.08
C ASN A 12 -0.79 3.38 -1.31
N ILE A 13 -0.76 4.00 -2.48
CA ILE A 13 -0.92 3.32 -3.77
C ILE A 13 0.37 3.43 -4.57
N ALA A 14 0.89 2.27 -4.98
CA ALA A 14 2.16 2.18 -5.71
C ALA A 14 1.99 2.69 -7.15
N LEU A 15 2.85 3.63 -7.54
CA LEU A 15 3.03 4.09 -8.92
C LEU A 15 4.08 3.21 -9.61
N ILE A 16 5.19 2.93 -8.91
CA ILE A 16 6.15 1.87 -9.29
C ILE A 16 5.93 0.68 -8.37
N LYS A 17 5.65 -0.49 -8.94
CA LYS A 17 5.08 -1.62 -8.21
C LYS A 17 6.10 -2.41 -7.40
N TYR A 18 5.67 -2.84 -6.21
CA TYR A 18 6.35 -3.87 -5.42
C TYR A 18 5.69 -5.23 -5.72
N TRP A 19 6.44 -6.17 -6.30
CA TRP A 19 5.92 -7.49 -6.65
C TRP A 19 6.97 -8.59 -6.55
N GLY A 20 7.11 -9.16 -5.36
CA GLY A 20 7.99 -10.30 -5.09
C GLY A 20 9.02 -10.02 -4.00
N LYS A 21 9.41 -11.07 -3.28
CA LYS A 21 10.33 -10.99 -2.14
C LYS A 21 11.62 -11.72 -2.46
N LYS A 22 12.75 -11.06 -2.19
CA LYS A 22 14.07 -11.69 -2.13
C LYS A 22 14.22 -12.53 -0.85
N ASP A 23 13.68 -12.01 0.25
CA ASP A 23 13.69 -12.67 1.56
C ASP A 23 12.28 -12.57 2.17
N THR A 24 11.69 -13.71 2.50
CA THR A 24 10.32 -13.78 3.03
C THR A 24 10.24 -13.50 4.53
N GLU A 25 11.29 -13.78 5.30
CA GLU A 25 11.36 -13.60 6.75
C GLU A 25 11.63 -12.14 7.12
N LEU A 26 12.55 -11.51 6.39
CA LEU A 26 12.86 -10.09 6.51
C LEU A 26 11.93 -9.21 5.67
N ILE A 27 11.16 -9.79 4.75
CA ILE A 27 10.30 -9.07 3.80
C ILE A 27 11.12 -8.07 2.99
N LEU A 28 12.24 -8.54 2.41
CA LEU A 28 13.06 -7.75 1.50
C LEU A 28 12.50 -7.88 0.07
N PRO A 29 12.28 -6.77 -0.66
CA PRO A 29 11.69 -6.81 -1.99
C PRO A 29 12.75 -7.14 -3.05
N MET A 30 12.30 -7.54 -4.23
CA MET A 30 13.20 -7.74 -5.39
C MET A 30 13.61 -6.42 -6.08
N ASN A 31 12.87 -5.34 -5.86
CA ASN A 31 13.04 -4.06 -6.53
C ASN A 31 12.61 -2.89 -5.64
N ASN A 32 13.10 -1.69 -5.97
CA ASN A 32 12.60 -0.46 -5.38
C ASN A 32 11.16 -0.22 -5.85
N SER A 33 10.36 0.47 -5.03
CA SER A 33 8.99 0.83 -5.38
C SER A 33 8.69 2.26 -4.92
N LEU A 34 7.74 2.92 -5.56
CA LEU A 34 7.38 4.31 -5.25
C LEU A 34 5.85 4.42 -5.20
N SER A 35 5.32 5.08 -4.17
CA SER A 35 3.88 5.23 -3.95
C SER A 35 3.49 6.67 -3.63
N LEU A 36 2.19 6.96 -3.77
CA LEU A 36 1.53 8.12 -3.19
C LEU A 36 0.72 7.69 -1.96
N THR A 37 0.98 8.29 -0.80
CA THR A 37 0.15 8.16 0.41
C THR A 37 -1.13 8.98 0.23
N LEU A 38 -2.29 8.46 0.65
CA LEU A 38 -3.61 9.05 0.41
C LEU A 38 -4.31 9.53 1.68
N ASP A 39 -5.04 10.64 1.62
CA ASP A 39 -5.73 11.25 2.77
C ASP A 39 -7.00 10.48 3.20
N HIS A 40 -7.76 9.92 2.26
CA HIS A 40 -9.11 9.43 2.50
C HIS A 40 -9.16 8.13 3.31
N PHE A 41 -8.18 7.25 3.12
CA PHE A 41 -8.19 5.88 3.62
C PHE A 41 -7.10 5.68 4.66
N TYR A 42 -7.49 5.33 5.89
CA TYR A 42 -6.55 5.16 7.00
C TYR A 42 -6.96 4.03 7.97
N THR A 43 -6.03 3.67 8.84
CA THR A 43 -6.23 2.71 9.92
C THR A 43 -5.79 3.34 11.23
N ASP A 44 -6.65 3.26 12.24
CA ASP A 44 -6.34 3.62 13.61
C ASP A 44 -6.05 2.35 14.39
N THR A 45 -4.97 2.34 15.17
CA THR A 45 -4.59 1.19 15.99
C THR A 45 -4.09 1.66 17.34
N SER A 46 -4.62 1.08 18.40
CA SER A 46 -4.10 1.20 19.76
C SER A 46 -3.56 -0.13 20.26
N VAL A 47 -2.49 -0.04 21.05
CA VAL A 47 -1.78 -1.20 21.60
C VAL A 47 -1.53 -0.95 23.08
N THR A 48 -1.87 -1.93 23.92
CA THR A 48 -1.50 -1.96 25.34
C THR A 48 -0.72 -3.22 25.63
N PHE A 49 0.45 -3.10 26.25
CA PHE A 49 1.21 -4.22 26.83
C PHE A 49 0.94 -4.32 28.33
N ASP A 50 0.62 -5.50 28.85
CA ASP A 50 0.28 -5.66 30.27
C ASP A 50 0.69 -7.04 30.80
N SER A 51 1.28 -7.08 32.01
CA SER A 51 1.73 -8.31 32.65
C SER A 51 0.57 -9.21 33.11
N SER A 52 -0.65 -8.67 33.22
CA SER A 52 -1.86 -9.44 33.53
C SER A 52 -2.42 -10.19 32.32
N TYR A 53 -2.01 -9.83 31.10
CA TYR A 53 -2.45 -10.53 29.90
C TYR A 53 -1.74 -11.88 29.78
N THR A 54 -2.49 -12.93 29.46
CA THR A 54 -1.98 -14.31 29.32
C THR A 54 -1.76 -14.72 27.87
N LYS A 55 -2.22 -13.90 26.91
CA LYS A 55 -2.04 -14.07 25.46
C LYS A 55 -2.23 -12.74 24.74
N ASP A 56 -1.72 -12.64 23.52
CA ASP A 56 -2.05 -11.53 22.64
C ASP A 56 -3.51 -11.59 22.19
N THR A 57 -4.18 -10.44 22.17
CA THR A 57 -5.55 -10.30 21.64
C THR A 57 -5.58 -9.25 20.54
N PHE A 58 -6.20 -9.58 19.41
CA PHE A 58 -6.39 -8.66 18.29
C PHE A 58 -7.88 -8.46 18.00
N ILE A 59 -8.32 -7.20 18.08
CA ILE A 59 -9.67 -6.75 17.79
C ILE A 59 -9.61 -5.89 16.54
N LEU A 60 -10.37 -6.25 15.51
CA LEU A 60 -10.52 -5.48 14.28
C LEU A 60 -11.98 -5.06 14.12
N ASN A 61 -12.24 -3.76 13.99
CA ASN A 61 -13.59 -3.19 13.85
C ASN A 61 -14.56 -3.71 14.92
N GLY A 62 -14.11 -3.75 16.18
CA GLY A 62 -14.91 -4.21 17.32
C GLY A 62 -15.06 -5.73 17.46
N LYS A 63 -14.48 -6.54 16.56
CA LYS A 63 -14.53 -8.00 16.63
C LYS A 63 -13.15 -8.61 16.88
N GLU A 64 -13.04 -9.47 17.89
CA GLU A 64 -11.83 -10.28 18.10
C GLU A 64 -11.68 -11.26 16.93
N ILE A 65 -10.51 -11.24 16.29
CA ILE A 65 -10.18 -12.15 15.19
C ILE A 65 -8.81 -12.78 15.40
N PRO A 66 -8.65 -14.10 15.17
CA PRO A 66 -7.34 -14.73 15.18
C PRO A 66 -6.52 -14.16 14.01
N ASN A 67 -5.30 -13.68 14.28
CA ASN A 67 -4.43 -13.20 13.20
C ASN A 67 -2.96 -13.49 13.50
N GLU A 68 -2.46 -14.61 12.96
CA GLU A 68 -1.07 -15.04 13.13
C GLU A 68 -0.04 -14.00 12.69
N ASN A 69 -0.34 -13.18 11.66
CA ASN A 69 0.61 -12.17 11.21
C ASN A 69 0.77 -11.05 12.25
N VAL A 70 -0.30 -10.68 12.95
CA VAL A 70 -0.25 -9.71 14.05
C VAL A 70 0.54 -10.29 15.23
N HIS A 71 0.28 -11.53 15.62
CA HIS A 71 1.02 -12.19 16.71
C HIS A 71 2.52 -12.34 16.40
N LYS A 72 2.88 -12.76 15.18
CA LYS A 72 4.28 -12.81 14.73
C LYS A 72 4.93 -11.44 14.77
N PHE A 73 4.20 -10.40 14.37
CA PHE A 73 4.70 -9.03 14.42
C PHE A 73 4.93 -8.56 15.86
N LEU A 74 4.01 -8.84 16.78
CA LEU A 74 4.15 -8.51 18.20
C LEU A 74 5.34 -9.21 18.86
N ASN A 75 5.66 -10.46 18.47
CA ASN A 75 6.89 -11.13 18.90
C ASN A 75 8.14 -10.33 18.51
N ILE A 76 8.20 -9.81 17.28
CA ILE A 76 9.33 -8.97 16.81
C ILE A 76 9.43 -7.68 17.64
N VAL A 77 8.29 -7.06 17.97
CA VAL A 77 8.24 -5.86 18.82
C VAL A 77 8.76 -6.18 20.22
N ARG A 78 8.28 -7.26 20.85
CA ARG A 78 8.72 -7.71 22.17
C ARG A 78 10.22 -7.97 22.22
N GLU A 79 10.74 -8.72 21.26
CA GLU A 79 12.16 -9.05 21.16
C GLU A 79 13.02 -7.78 21.06
N LYS A 80 12.61 -6.81 20.22
CA LYS A 80 13.33 -5.54 20.05
C LYS A 80 13.27 -4.62 21.26
N ALA A 81 12.14 -4.62 21.98
CA ALA A 81 11.94 -3.80 23.17
C ALA A 81 12.52 -4.46 24.44
N GLY A 82 12.83 -5.75 24.42
CA GLY A 82 13.28 -6.49 25.60
C GLY A 82 12.17 -6.71 26.64
N ILE A 83 10.91 -6.84 26.19
CA ILE A 83 9.74 -7.03 27.04
C ILE A 83 9.12 -8.42 26.79
N SER A 84 8.30 -8.91 27.73
CA SER A 84 7.68 -10.25 27.65
C SER A 84 6.15 -10.21 27.69
N GLU A 85 5.59 -9.06 28.04
CA GLU A 85 4.18 -8.79 28.21
C GLU A 85 3.41 -9.02 26.91
N PHE A 86 2.26 -9.67 27.02
CA PHE A 86 1.35 -9.80 25.89
C PHE A 86 0.64 -8.47 25.61
N ALA A 87 0.14 -8.33 24.39
CA ALA A 87 -0.52 -7.12 23.94
C ALA A 87 -2.00 -7.31 23.66
N LYS A 88 -2.80 -6.31 24.02
CA LYS A 88 -4.13 -6.10 23.46
C LYS A 88 -4.02 -5.05 22.35
N VAL A 89 -4.41 -5.44 21.15
CA VAL A 89 -4.42 -4.58 19.96
C VAL A 89 -5.87 -4.33 19.55
N ASN A 90 -6.25 -3.06 19.48
CA ASN A 90 -7.55 -2.64 18.94
C ASN A 90 -7.32 -1.81 17.68
N SER A 91 -7.87 -2.24 16.55
CA SER A 91 -7.68 -1.61 15.26
C SER A 91 -9.02 -1.34 14.58
N THR A 92 -9.17 -0.14 14.02
CA THR A 92 -10.33 0.25 13.22
C THR A 92 -9.84 0.68 11.85
N ASN A 93 -10.40 0.06 10.81
CA ASN A 93 -10.01 0.35 9.44
C ASN A 93 -11.06 1.25 8.77
N HIS A 94 -10.67 2.46 8.41
CA HIS A 94 -11.50 3.43 7.68
C HIS A 94 -11.29 3.29 6.17
N VAL A 95 -11.20 2.04 5.72
CA VAL A 95 -11.13 1.64 4.32
C VAL A 95 -12.40 0.82 4.08
N PRO A 96 -13.23 1.13 3.07
CA PRO A 96 -14.44 0.37 2.84
C PRO A 96 -14.11 -1.12 2.73
N THR A 97 -14.85 -1.97 3.46
CA THR A 97 -14.55 -3.40 3.62
C THR A 97 -14.49 -4.14 2.28
N THR A 98 -15.24 -3.65 1.28
CA THR A 98 -15.30 -4.11 -0.12
C THR A 98 -14.17 -3.58 -1.00
N ALA A 99 -13.42 -2.57 -0.56
CA ALA A 99 -12.55 -1.80 -1.44
C ALA A 99 -11.18 -2.42 -1.69
N GLY A 100 -10.75 -3.46 -0.97
CA GLY A 100 -9.49 -4.17 -1.26
C GLY A 100 -8.25 -3.25 -1.42
N LEU A 101 -8.32 -2.01 -0.92
CA LEU A 101 -7.39 -0.90 -1.13
C LEU A 101 -6.22 -1.06 -0.18
N ALA A 102 -5.28 -1.97 -0.52
CA ALA A 102 -3.99 -2.14 0.16
C ALA A 102 -4.02 -2.04 1.70
N SER A 103 -5.11 -2.45 2.36
CA SER A 103 -5.39 -2.13 3.77
C SER A 103 -4.33 -2.64 4.75
N SER A 104 -3.59 -3.68 4.35
CA SER A 104 -2.46 -4.18 5.13
C SER A 104 -1.31 -3.17 5.29
N ALA A 105 -1.15 -2.22 4.35
CA ALA A 105 -0.07 -1.23 4.42
C ALA A 105 -0.31 -0.23 5.55
N SER A 106 -1.48 0.42 5.58
CA SER A 106 -1.86 1.32 6.67
C SER A 106 -1.98 0.57 8.00
N ALA A 107 -2.57 -0.63 8.00
CA ALA A 107 -2.75 -1.40 9.23
C ALA A 107 -1.42 -1.75 9.92
N PHE A 108 -0.43 -2.26 9.18
CA PHE A 108 0.87 -2.58 9.77
C PHE A 108 1.73 -1.34 10.06
N ALA A 109 1.52 -0.21 9.35
CA ALA A 109 2.17 1.05 9.69
C ALA A 109 1.64 1.62 11.01
N ALA A 110 0.31 1.64 11.20
CA ALA A 110 -0.33 2.05 12.44
C ALA A 110 0.04 1.12 13.61
N LEU A 111 0.00 -0.20 13.39
CA LEU A 111 0.43 -1.19 14.38
C LEU A 111 1.90 -1.03 14.76
N ALA A 112 2.81 -0.82 13.79
CA ALA A 112 4.22 -0.61 14.08
C ALA A 112 4.44 0.63 14.94
N ALA A 113 3.76 1.74 14.63
CA ALA A 113 3.89 2.98 15.39
C ALA A 113 3.34 2.84 16.81
N ALA A 114 2.11 2.34 16.95
CA ALA A 114 1.47 2.15 18.24
C ALA A 114 2.22 1.14 19.11
N ALA A 115 2.57 -0.04 18.56
CA ALA A 115 3.25 -1.08 19.32
C ALA A 115 4.67 -0.67 19.72
N SER A 116 5.41 0.03 18.86
CA SER A 116 6.76 0.50 19.22
C SER A 116 6.73 1.55 20.33
N LYS A 117 5.80 2.51 20.26
CA LYS A 117 5.65 3.52 21.32
C LYS A 117 5.14 2.92 22.64
N ALA A 118 4.14 2.03 22.58
CA ALA A 118 3.57 1.37 23.75
C ALA A 118 4.57 0.44 24.47
N SER A 119 5.54 -0.11 23.75
CA SER A 119 6.63 -0.93 24.32
C SER A 119 7.81 -0.10 24.85
N GLY A 120 7.72 1.23 24.79
CA GLY A 120 8.78 2.14 25.27
C GLY A 120 9.93 2.35 24.30
N MET A 121 9.86 1.86 23.05
CA MET A 121 10.87 2.15 22.04
C MET A 121 10.75 3.59 21.54
N ASN A 122 11.89 4.26 21.34
CA ASN A 122 11.98 5.56 20.69
C ASN A 122 12.63 5.41 19.30
N LEU A 123 11.83 5.02 18.31
CA LEU A 123 12.34 4.74 16.96
C LEU A 123 12.39 6.00 16.10
N SER A 124 13.47 6.14 15.32
CA SER A 124 13.48 7.09 14.20
C SER A 124 12.41 6.70 13.17
N ARG A 125 11.96 7.64 12.32
CA ARG A 125 11.02 7.31 11.22
C ARG A 125 11.57 6.23 10.29
N ARG A 126 12.89 6.22 10.07
CA ARG A 126 13.59 5.16 9.32
C ARG A 126 13.46 3.80 10.00
N ASP A 127 13.74 3.71 11.29
CA ASP A 127 13.65 2.43 12.02
C ASP A 127 12.21 1.96 12.20
N LEU A 128 11.27 2.89 12.37
CA LEU A 128 9.84 2.59 12.33
C LEU A 128 9.41 2.04 10.96
N SER A 129 9.94 2.61 9.88
CA SER A 129 9.73 2.12 8.50
C SER A 129 10.30 0.73 8.27
N ARG A 130 11.47 0.42 8.85
CA ARG A 130 12.05 -0.95 8.87
C ARG A 130 11.18 -1.91 9.66
N LEU A 131 10.70 -1.51 10.83
CA LEU A 131 9.82 -2.32 11.66
C LEU A 131 8.51 -2.61 10.91
N ALA A 132 7.83 -1.59 10.37
CA ALA A 132 6.57 -1.75 9.63
C ALA A 132 6.69 -2.74 8.45
N ARG A 133 7.84 -2.72 7.74
CA ARG A 133 8.17 -3.67 6.66
C ARG A 133 8.00 -5.13 7.10
N ARG A 134 8.37 -5.47 8.34
CA ARG A 134 8.29 -6.84 8.89
C ARG A 134 6.86 -7.34 9.09
N GLY A 135 5.88 -6.44 9.18
CA GLY A 135 4.47 -6.80 9.23
C GLY A 135 3.86 -6.96 7.83
N SER A 136 4.06 -5.95 6.99
CA SER A 136 3.71 -5.96 5.57
C SER A 136 4.69 -5.09 4.80
N GLY A 137 5.25 -5.60 3.69
CA GLY A 137 6.32 -4.92 2.96
C GLY A 137 5.96 -3.48 2.59
N SER A 138 4.78 -3.27 1.99
CA SER A 138 4.32 -1.94 1.59
C SER A 138 3.95 -1.01 2.76
N ALA A 139 3.83 -1.50 4.00
CA ALA A 139 3.59 -0.67 5.18
C ALA A 139 4.76 0.27 5.48
N THR A 140 5.98 -0.11 5.05
CA THR A 140 7.18 0.72 5.18
C THR A 140 6.98 2.13 4.60
N ARG A 141 6.23 2.26 3.49
CA ARG A 141 5.95 3.54 2.81
C ARG A 141 4.87 4.36 3.51
N SER A 142 3.92 3.71 4.19
CA SER A 142 2.85 4.38 4.96
C SER A 142 3.32 5.07 6.24
N ILE A 143 4.63 5.05 6.54
CA ILE A 143 5.23 5.87 7.60
C ILE A 143 5.36 7.34 7.16
N TYR A 144 5.40 7.60 5.86
CA TYR A 144 5.64 8.92 5.29
C TYR A 144 4.43 9.42 4.48
N GLY A 145 4.30 10.74 4.38
CA GLY A 145 3.27 11.39 3.57
C GLY A 145 3.71 11.59 2.13
N GLY A 146 2.76 11.99 1.26
CA GLY A 146 3.05 12.34 -0.13
C GLY A 146 3.67 11.20 -0.95
N PHE A 147 4.71 11.50 -1.74
CA PHE A 147 5.44 10.53 -2.54
C PHE A 147 6.57 9.88 -1.76
N VAL A 148 6.57 8.55 -1.73
CA VAL A 148 7.46 7.75 -0.87
C VAL A 148 8.08 6.61 -1.66
N GLU A 149 9.40 6.50 -1.61
CA GLU A 149 10.16 5.39 -2.21
C GLU A 149 10.47 4.35 -1.13
N TRP A 150 10.24 3.07 -1.40
CA TRP A 150 10.84 1.97 -0.66
C TRP A 150 12.11 1.52 -1.38
N GLN A 151 13.24 1.73 -0.73
CA GLN A 151 14.54 1.25 -1.16
C GLN A 151 14.66 -0.23 -0.84
N ALA A 152 14.96 -1.05 -1.86
CA ALA A 152 14.99 -2.49 -1.70
C ALA A 152 16.03 -2.94 -0.68
N GLY A 153 17.20 -2.30 -0.70
CA GLY A 153 18.34 -2.71 0.10
C GLY A 153 18.76 -4.14 -0.21
N ASP A 154 19.62 -4.69 0.63
CA ASP A 154 20.04 -6.09 0.58
C ASP A 154 19.92 -6.80 1.93
N ASN A 155 19.61 -6.06 3.00
CA ASN A 155 19.47 -6.57 4.36
C ASN A 155 18.46 -5.74 5.19
N ASP A 156 18.27 -6.12 6.46
CA ASP A 156 17.30 -5.48 7.34
C ASP A 156 17.59 -3.99 7.62
N LEU A 157 18.86 -3.58 7.62
CA LEU A 157 19.33 -2.24 7.97
C LEU A 157 19.16 -1.22 6.84
N ASN A 158 19.22 -1.67 5.59
CA ASN A 158 19.19 -0.81 4.40
C ASN A 158 17.94 -0.97 3.52
N SER A 159 16.98 -1.82 3.90
CA SER A 159 15.66 -1.90 3.25
C SER A 159 14.61 -1.11 4.03
N TYR A 160 14.31 0.12 3.60
CA TYR A 160 13.36 1.00 4.26
C TYR A 160 12.77 2.03 3.30
N ALA A 161 11.69 2.69 3.71
CA ALA A 161 11.15 3.81 2.96
C ALA A 161 11.84 5.13 3.25
N VAL A 162 11.99 5.94 2.21
CA VAL A 162 12.43 7.33 2.26
C VAL A 162 11.35 8.23 1.67
N PRO A 163 11.02 9.36 2.32
CA PRO A 163 10.13 10.34 1.73
C PRO A 163 10.84 10.98 0.53
N PHE A 164 10.14 11.07 -0.60
CA PHE A 164 10.63 11.83 -1.74
C PHE A 164 10.08 13.25 -1.70
N ILE A 165 8.76 13.41 -1.58
CA ILE A 165 8.08 14.69 -1.37
C ILE A 165 6.91 14.46 -0.42
N GLU A 166 6.98 14.98 0.82
CA GLU A 166 5.85 14.86 1.76
C GLU A 166 4.81 15.98 1.57
N ASN A 167 5.28 17.18 1.21
CA ASN A 167 4.42 18.33 0.93
C ASN A 167 4.18 18.44 -0.57
N VAL A 168 3.10 17.82 -1.03
CA VAL A 168 2.72 17.78 -2.44
C VAL A 168 2.09 19.11 -2.85
N SER A 169 2.76 19.85 -3.75
CA SER A 169 2.39 21.24 -4.11
C SER A 169 1.43 21.38 -5.29
N TRP A 170 1.21 20.32 -6.06
CA TRP A 170 0.25 20.23 -7.15
C TRP A 170 -0.97 19.38 -6.78
N ASP A 171 -2.10 19.68 -7.40
CA ASP A 171 -3.40 19.09 -7.07
C ASP A 171 -3.59 17.70 -7.70
N ILE A 172 -2.66 16.78 -7.44
CA ILE A 172 -2.77 15.38 -7.83
C ILE A 172 -3.84 14.68 -6.99
N LYS A 173 -4.72 13.95 -7.67
CA LYS A 173 -5.80 13.17 -7.07
C LYS A 173 -5.72 11.72 -7.49
N MET A 174 -6.31 10.88 -6.65
CA MET A 174 -6.52 9.48 -6.94
C MET A 174 -7.99 9.12 -6.73
N ILE A 175 -8.62 8.55 -7.75
CA ILE A 175 -10.00 8.10 -7.71
C ILE A 175 -9.98 6.57 -7.60
N ALA A 176 -10.39 6.04 -6.46
CA ALA A 176 -10.58 4.61 -6.28
C ALA A 176 -11.93 4.18 -6.84
N VAL A 177 -11.92 3.30 -7.82
CA VAL A 177 -13.11 2.65 -8.38
C VAL A 177 -13.26 1.28 -7.72
N VAL A 178 -14.23 1.18 -6.81
CA VAL A 178 -14.44 0.01 -5.95
C VAL A 178 -15.31 -1.01 -6.67
N ILE A 179 -14.67 -2.02 -7.24
CA ILE A 179 -15.29 -3.15 -7.91
C ILE A 179 -15.63 -4.22 -6.87
N ASN A 180 -16.91 -4.59 -6.82
CA ASN A 180 -17.46 -5.48 -5.79
C ASN A 180 -16.67 -6.79 -5.68
N SER A 181 -15.93 -6.93 -4.57
CA SER A 181 -14.91 -7.97 -4.45
C SER A 181 -15.46 -9.21 -3.78
N LYS A 182 -15.67 -10.28 -4.57
CA LYS A 182 -15.59 -11.63 -4.02
C LYS A 182 -14.20 -11.83 -3.38
N PRO A 183 -14.07 -12.69 -2.35
CA PRO A 183 -12.77 -12.98 -1.76
C PRO A 183 -11.73 -13.30 -2.84
N LYS A 184 -10.53 -12.72 -2.71
CA LYS A 184 -9.45 -12.93 -3.68
C LYS A 184 -9.15 -14.43 -3.75
N LYS A 185 -9.20 -15.01 -4.96
CA LYS A 185 -8.82 -16.41 -5.17
C LYS A 185 -7.36 -16.66 -4.80
N ILE A 186 -6.48 -15.69 -5.05
CA ILE A 186 -5.04 -15.77 -4.77
C ILE A 186 -4.60 -14.53 -3.99
N THR A 187 -4.01 -14.74 -2.81
CA THR A 187 -3.47 -13.63 -2.00
C THR A 187 -2.27 -13.01 -2.68
N SER A 188 -2.01 -11.72 -2.44
CA SER A 188 -0.83 -11.03 -3.00
C SER A 188 0.47 -11.74 -2.65
N ARG A 189 0.57 -12.27 -1.41
CA ARG A 189 1.75 -13.01 -0.93
C ARG A 189 2.00 -14.27 -1.74
N ALA A 190 0.96 -15.06 -2.01
CA ALA A 190 1.08 -16.27 -2.81
C ALA A 190 1.36 -15.93 -4.28
N GLY A 191 0.58 -15.01 -4.86
CA GLY A 191 0.72 -14.60 -6.26
C GLY A 191 2.11 -14.05 -6.59
N MET A 192 2.66 -13.16 -5.76
CA MET A 192 3.99 -12.62 -6.00
C MET A 192 5.09 -13.69 -5.89
N GLN A 193 4.93 -14.70 -5.02
CA GLN A 193 5.90 -15.78 -4.91
C GLN A 193 5.83 -16.73 -6.11
N THR A 194 4.63 -17.03 -6.60
CA THR A 194 4.45 -17.79 -7.86
C THR A 194 5.15 -17.06 -8.99
N VAL A 195 4.92 -15.75 -9.15
CA VAL A 195 5.57 -14.95 -10.20
C VAL A 195 7.10 -14.97 -10.09
N VAL A 196 7.66 -14.77 -8.90
CA VAL A 196 9.12 -14.84 -8.66
C VAL A 196 9.68 -16.19 -9.14
N ASN A 197 8.97 -17.27 -8.86
CA ASN A 197 9.46 -18.61 -9.11
C ASN A 197 9.29 -19.06 -10.56
N THR A 198 8.26 -18.58 -11.26
CA THR A 198 7.81 -19.23 -12.51
C THR A 198 7.54 -18.29 -13.69
N SER A 199 7.48 -16.97 -13.50
CA SER A 199 7.31 -16.06 -14.66
C SER A 199 8.62 -15.93 -15.43
N PRO A 200 8.65 -16.21 -16.75
CA PRO A 200 9.86 -16.12 -17.56
C PRO A 200 10.36 -14.69 -17.75
N TYR A 201 9.50 -13.69 -17.52
CA TYR A 201 9.82 -12.27 -17.72
C TYR A 201 10.28 -11.56 -16.44
N TYR A 202 10.36 -12.27 -15.32
CA TYR A 202 10.55 -11.66 -14.00
C TYR A 202 11.86 -10.87 -13.86
N ASN A 203 12.97 -11.43 -14.33
CA ASN A 203 14.28 -10.77 -14.26
C ASN A 203 14.34 -9.49 -15.10
N SER A 204 13.69 -9.49 -16.27
CA SER A 204 13.58 -8.28 -17.10
C SER A 204 12.69 -7.23 -16.44
N TRP A 205 11.59 -7.66 -15.82
CA TRP A 205 10.72 -6.75 -15.07
C TRP A 205 11.44 -6.07 -13.90
N ILE A 206 12.28 -6.77 -13.13
CA ILE A 206 13.05 -6.15 -12.03
C ILE A 206 13.91 -5.00 -12.56
N LYS A 207 14.61 -5.20 -13.68
CA LYS A 207 15.45 -4.18 -14.31
C LYS A 207 14.62 -2.95 -14.71
N GLU A 208 13.47 -3.18 -15.34
CA GLU A 208 12.56 -2.13 -15.78
C GLU A 208 11.93 -1.36 -14.61
N ALA A 209 11.51 -2.06 -13.55
CA ALA A 209 10.94 -1.43 -12.36
C ALA A 209 11.97 -0.50 -11.69
N ASN A 210 13.23 -0.95 -11.55
CA ASN A 210 14.30 -0.12 -11.00
C ASN A 210 14.68 1.04 -11.94
N ARG A 211 14.68 0.83 -13.26
CA ARG A 211 14.90 1.90 -14.26
C ARG A 211 13.81 2.99 -14.19
N SER A 212 12.58 2.60 -13.84
CA SER A 212 11.44 3.52 -13.74
C SER A 212 11.51 4.45 -12.53
N ILE A 213 12.26 4.12 -11.48
CA ILE A 213 12.37 4.93 -10.26
C ILE A 213 12.93 6.34 -10.53
N PRO A 214 14.12 6.52 -11.13
CA PRO A 214 14.64 7.85 -11.41
C PRO A 214 13.75 8.65 -12.35
N LEU A 215 13.16 7.99 -13.37
CA LEU A 215 12.23 8.64 -14.32
C LEU A 215 10.96 9.15 -13.63
N MET A 216 10.36 8.32 -12.76
CA MET A 216 9.19 8.68 -11.96
C MET A 216 9.50 9.86 -11.03
N LYS A 217 10.67 9.84 -10.36
CA LYS A 217 11.10 10.94 -9.48
C LYS A 217 11.32 12.24 -10.23
N GLU A 218 11.91 12.17 -11.42
CA GLU A 218 12.05 13.33 -12.30
C GLU A 218 10.70 13.90 -12.73
N ALA A 219 9.77 13.05 -13.19
CA ALA A 219 8.42 13.46 -13.57
C ALA A 219 7.67 14.14 -12.42
N ILE A 220 7.71 13.53 -11.23
CA ILE A 220 7.11 14.12 -10.01
C ILE A 220 7.76 15.47 -9.67
N SER A 221 9.08 15.60 -9.77
CA SER A 221 9.80 16.85 -9.44
C SER A 221 9.43 17.99 -10.38
N LYS A 222 9.24 17.66 -11.66
CA LYS A 222 8.86 18.61 -12.71
C LYS A 222 7.35 18.84 -12.78
N GLN A 223 6.56 18.13 -11.97
CA GLN A 223 5.10 18.11 -12.09
C GLN A 223 4.66 17.75 -13.52
N ASP A 224 5.40 16.85 -14.17
CA ASP A 224 5.09 16.30 -15.48
C ASP A 224 4.06 15.18 -15.30
N PHE A 225 2.78 15.57 -15.32
CA PHE A 225 1.66 14.69 -15.06
C PHE A 225 1.58 13.55 -16.09
N THR A 226 1.80 13.87 -17.37
CA THR A 226 1.76 12.92 -18.49
C THR A 226 2.77 11.81 -18.28
N THR A 227 4.06 12.15 -18.12
CA THR A 227 5.11 11.15 -17.92
C THR A 227 4.89 10.33 -16.65
N MET A 228 4.46 10.96 -15.56
CA MET A 228 4.18 10.26 -14.30
C MET A 228 3.03 9.24 -14.46
N GLY A 229 1.96 9.64 -15.14
CA GLY A 229 0.79 8.83 -15.40
C GLY A 229 1.09 7.62 -16.29
N GLU A 230 1.77 7.84 -17.42
CA GLU A 230 2.19 6.78 -18.35
C GLU A 230 3.08 5.74 -17.65
N LEU A 231 4.07 6.20 -16.87
CA LEU A 231 4.95 5.30 -16.12
C LEU A 231 4.19 4.45 -15.10
N ALA A 232 3.19 5.02 -14.42
CA ALA A 232 2.39 4.32 -13.41
C ALA A 232 1.44 3.29 -14.03
N GLU A 233 0.83 3.62 -15.17
CA GLU A 233 -0.04 2.74 -15.95
C GLU A 233 0.75 1.57 -16.54
N GLU A 234 1.89 1.86 -17.18
CA GLU A 234 2.79 0.84 -17.73
C GLU A 234 3.32 -0.10 -16.63
N ASN A 235 3.73 0.44 -15.48
CA ASN A 235 4.20 -0.38 -14.35
C ASN A 235 3.11 -1.29 -13.79
N ALA A 236 1.85 -0.82 -13.73
CA ALA A 236 0.73 -1.67 -13.35
C ALA A 236 0.54 -2.81 -14.35
N MET A 237 0.48 -2.51 -15.66
CA MET A 237 0.28 -3.55 -16.67
C MET A 237 1.42 -4.57 -16.71
N LYS A 238 2.66 -4.13 -16.50
CA LYS A 238 3.82 -5.01 -16.39
C LYS A 238 3.68 -6.06 -15.28
N ILE A 239 3.17 -5.71 -14.08
CA ILE A 239 2.96 -6.73 -13.03
C ILE A 239 1.81 -7.69 -13.34
N HIS A 240 0.77 -7.22 -14.05
CA HIS A 240 -0.32 -8.10 -14.46
C HIS A 240 0.10 -9.05 -15.59
N ALA A 241 0.98 -8.60 -16.50
CA ALA A 241 1.62 -9.47 -17.49
C ALA A 241 2.49 -10.56 -16.83
N LEU A 242 3.18 -10.23 -15.74
CA LEU A 242 3.89 -11.24 -14.94
C LEU A 242 2.94 -12.30 -14.36
N ASN A 243 1.79 -11.89 -13.82
CA ASN A 243 0.79 -12.83 -13.29
C ASN A 243 0.26 -13.78 -14.38
N LEU A 244 0.00 -13.26 -15.58
CA LEU A 244 -0.48 -14.04 -16.73
C LEU A 244 0.58 -14.98 -17.30
N SER A 245 1.86 -14.62 -17.21
CA SER A 245 2.98 -15.43 -17.69
C SER A 245 3.53 -16.43 -16.66
N ALA A 246 3.06 -16.38 -15.42
CA ALA A 246 3.46 -17.31 -14.37
C ALA A 246 2.87 -18.72 -14.58
N HIS A 247 3.39 -19.69 -13.83
CA HIS A 247 2.89 -21.06 -13.78
C HIS A 247 2.60 -21.50 -12.32
N PRO A 248 1.36 -21.87 -11.96
CA PRO A 248 0.14 -21.65 -12.75
C PRO A 248 -0.11 -20.15 -12.95
N HIS A 249 -0.66 -19.79 -14.11
CA HIS A 249 -1.01 -18.42 -14.42
C HIS A 249 -2.21 -17.98 -13.58
N PHE A 250 -2.34 -16.68 -13.38
CA PHE A 250 -3.51 -16.11 -12.72
C PHE A 250 -3.75 -14.66 -13.13
N SER A 251 -4.96 -14.17 -12.85
CA SER A 251 -5.33 -12.79 -13.12
C SER A 251 -6.05 -12.18 -11.92
N TYR A 252 -5.81 -10.89 -11.70
CA TYR A 252 -6.59 -10.05 -10.80
C TYR A 252 -7.63 -9.21 -11.55
N PHE A 253 -7.57 -9.15 -12.88
CA PHE A 253 -8.58 -8.45 -13.67
C PHE A 253 -9.93 -9.13 -13.51
N SER A 254 -10.98 -8.34 -13.32
CA SER A 254 -12.35 -8.73 -13.58
C SER A 254 -12.85 -8.06 -14.87
N PRO A 255 -13.98 -8.48 -15.44
CA PRO A 255 -14.60 -7.78 -16.56
C PRO A 255 -14.80 -6.28 -16.26
N GLU A 256 -15.20 -5.93 -15.04
CA GLU A 256 -15.38 -4.55 -14.60
C GLU A 256 -14.03 -3.81 -14.50
N SER A 257 -12.94 -4.47 -14.10
CA SER A 257 -11.61 -3.85 -14.14
C SER A 257 -11.23 -3.44 -15.56
N ILE A 258 -11.46 -4.33 -16.54
CA ILE A 258 -11.20 -4.04 -17.96
C ILE A 258 -12.09 -2.90 -18.45
N GLN A 259 -13.38 -2.92 -18.07
CA GLN A 259 -14.30 -1.85 -18.44
C GLN A 259 -13.84 -0.49 -17.92
N VAL A 260 -13.37 -0.40 -16.68
CA VAL A 260 -12.83 0.86 -16.12
C VAL A 260 -11.58 1.32 -16.87
N MET A 261 -10.66 0.42 -17.23
CA MET A 261 -9.47 0.79 -18.00
C MET A 261 -9.84 1.35 -19.39
N ASN A 262 -10.80 0.73 -20.08
CA ASN A 262 -11.30 1.25 -21.35
C ASN A 262 -11.94 2.64 -21.22
N LEU A 263 -12.71 2.88 -20.13
CA LEU A 263 -13.31 4.19 -19.86
C LEU A 263 -12.25 5.28 -19.58
N VAL A 264 -11.12 4.93 -18.96
CA VAL A 264 -10.00 5.86 -18.76
C VAL A 264 -9.34 6.21 -20.09
N GLU A 265 -9.14 5.24 -20.98
CA GLU A 265 -8.63 5.49 -22.33
C GLU A 265 -9.59 6.35 -23.16
N GLU A 266 -10.90 6.13 -23.03
CA GLU A 266 -11.94 6.94 -23.66
C GLU A 266 -11.90 8.39 -23.15
N LEU A 267 -11.83 8.60 -21.83
CA LEU A 267 -11.65 9.93 -21.23
C LEU A 267 -10.42 10.65 -21.80
N ARG A 268 -9.29 9.94 -21.92
CA ARG A 268 -8.06 10.48 -22.50
C ARG A 268 -8.25 10.89 -23.96
N SER A 269 -8.98 10.09 -24.75
CA SER A 269 -9.31 10.43 -26.14
C SER A 269 -10.24 11.64 -26.28
N MET A 270 -11.04 11.92 -25.26
CA MET A 270 -11.90 13.11 -25.16
C MET A 270 -11.17 14.34 -24.63
N GLY A 271 -9.86 14.25 -24.37
CA GLY A 271 -9.04 15.36 -23.89
C GLY A 271 -9.02 15.53 -22.36
N ILE A 272 -9.59 14.59 -21.61
CA ILE A 272 -9.48 14.56 -20.14
C ILE A 272 -8.31 13.65 -19.78
N GLU A 273 -7.18 14.24 -19.44
CA GLU A 273 -5.96 13.49 -19.14
C GLU A 273 -6.07 12.75 -17.79
N CYS A 274 -6.10 11.42 -17.84
CA CYS A 274 -6.04 10.57 -16.67
C CYS A 274 -5.44 9.20 -17.01
N TYR A 275 -4.95 8.52 -15.98
CA TYR A 275 -4.23 7.25 -16.08
C TYR A 275 -4.71 6.27 -15.04
N TYR A 276 -4.66 4.97 -15.32
CA TYR A 276 -5.04 3.96 -14.34
C TYR A 276 -3.83 3.27 -13.72
N THR A 277 -4.02 2.79 -12.49
CA THR A 277 -3.10 1.86 -11.84
C THR A 277 -3.89 0.81 -11.07
N MET A 278 -3.30 -0.37 -10.93
CA MET A 278 -3.95 -1.51 -10.29
C MET A 278 -2.94 -2.30 -9.46
N ASP A 279 -3.43 -2.92 -8.39
CA ASP A 279 -2.62 -3.74 -7.49
C ASP A 279 -3.09 -5.20 -7.56
N ALA A 280 -2.87 -5.96 -6.50
CA ALA A 280 -3.29 -7.35 -6.40
C ALA A 280 -4.79 -7.52 -6.09
N GLY A 281 -5.66 -7.08 -6.99
CA GLY A 281 -7.12 -7.21 -6.88
C GLY A 281 -7.84 -6.40 -7.96
N PRO A 282 -9.17 -6.56 -8.11
CA PRO A 282 -9.91 -6.01 -9.25
C PRO A 282 -10.03 -4.48 -9.25
N ASN A 283 -9.80 -3.82 -8.10
CA ASN A 283 -10.03 -2.39 -7.95
C ASN A 283 -9.00 -1.55 -8.70
N VAL A 284 -9.52 -0.69 -9.58
CA VAL A 284 -8.75 0.24 -10.39
C VAL A 284 -8.67 1.59 -9.66
N LYS A 285 -7.51 2.24 -9.73
CA LYS A 285 -7.30 3.59 -9.21
C LYS A 285 -6.93 4.48 -10.38
N ILE A 286 -7.60 5.61 -10.50
CA ILE A 286 -7.39 6.56 -11.57
C ILE A 286 -6.61 7.74 -11.01
N ILE A 287 -5.47 8.03 -11.63
CA ILE A 287 -4.59 9.17 -11.35
C ILE A 287 -5.06 10.32 -12.23
N CYS A 288 -5.35 11.46 -11.63
CA CYS A 288 -5.85 12.65 -12.33
C CYS A 288 -5.42 13.94 -11.59
N LEU A 289 -5.64 15.08 -12.23
CA LEU A 289 -5.56 16.38 -11.58
C LEU A 289 -6.92 16.78 -11.01
N GLY A 290 -6.94 17.54 -9.93
CA GLY A 290 -8.18 17.89 -9.23
C GLY A 290 -9.20 18.63 -10.09
N LYS A 291 -8.74 19.44 -11.05
CA LYS A 291 -9.59 20.13 -12.04
C LYS A 291 -10.48 19.17 -12.84
N ASP A 292 -10.04 17.92 -13.03
CA ASP A 292 -10.72 16.92 -13.86
C ASP A 292 -11.57 15.92 -13.06
N THR A 293 -11.48 15.95 -11.72
CA THR A 293 -12.15 14.96 -10.86
C THR A 293 -13.66 14.90 -11.09
N ALA A 294 -14.34 16.04 -11.18
CA ALA A 294 -15.79 16.08 -11.37
C ALA A 294 -16.22 15.48 -12.71
N SER A 295 -15.47 15.77 -13.78
CA SER A 295 -15.73 15.23 -15.12
C SER A 295 -15.52 13.72 -15.15
N ILE A 296 -14.42 13.24 -14.55
CA ILE A 296 -14.09 11.81 -14.48
C ILE A 296 -15.13 11.05 -13.66
N THR A 297 -15.47 11.52 -12.45
CA THR A 297 -16.44 10.82 -11.59
C THR A 297 -17.83 10.78 -12.21
N SER A 298 -18.29 11.87 -12.83
CA SER A 298 -19.58 11.91 -13.54
C SER A 298 -19.61 10.94 -14.72
N PHE A 299 -18.52 10.89 -15.50
CA PHE A 299 -18.39 9.97 -16.62
C PHE A 299 -18.40 8.50 -16.17
N LEU A 300 -17.68 8.17 -15.09
CA LEU A 300 -17.68 6.83 -14.52
C LEU A 300 -19.07 6.46 -13.98
N GLN A 301 -19.72 7.33 -13.22
CA GLN A 301 -21.05 7.06 -12.65
C GLN A 301 -22.11 6.86 -13.72
N LYS A 302 -22.04 7.59 -14.85
CA LYS A 302 -22.95 7.39 -15.98
C LYS A 302 -22.78 6.00 -16.62
N ASN A 303 -21.54 5.52 -16.75
CA ASN A 303 -21.23 4.25 -17.41
C ASN A 303 -21.24 3.04 -16.43
N LEU A 304 -21.11 3.29 -15.13
CA LEU A 304 -20.99 2.30 -14.05
C LEU A 304 -21.84 2.73 -12.83
N PRO A 305 -23.18 2.81 -12.96
CA PRO A 305 -24.05 3.46 -11.96
C PRO A 305 -24.05 2.82 -10.57
N ASN A 306 -23.65 1.55 -10.46
CA ASN A 306 -23.62 0.81 -9.19
C ASN A 306 -22.20 0.68 -8.60
N THR A 307 -21.23 1.42 -9.13
CA THR A 307 -19.84 1.35 -8.69
C THR A 307 -19.52 2.51 -7.77
N GLU A 308 -18.97 2.21 -6.60
CA GLU A 308 -18.52 3.23 -5.65
C GLU A 308 -17.22 3.87 -6.17
N VAL A 309 -17.21 5.20 -6.20
CA VAL A 309 -16.12 6.02 -6.73
C VAL A 309 -15.69 7.00 -5.65
N LEU A 310 -14.45 6.87 -5.17
CA LEU A 310 -13.96 7.62 -4.01
C LEU A 310 -12.73 8.44 -4.40
N VAL A 311 -12.80 9.76 -4.19
CA VAL A 311 -11.71 10.68 -4.52
C VAL A 311 -10.81 10.88 -3.30
N SER A 312 -9.50 10.84 -3.50
CA SER A 312 -8.48 11.06 -2.49
C SER A 312 -7.42 12.04 -3.00
N SER A 313 -6.83 12.80 -2.08
CA SER A 313 -5.64 13.63 -2.31
C SER A 313 -4.39 12.96 -1.72
N ALA A 314 -3.24 13.60 -1.91
CA ALA A 314 -2.04 13.26 -1.15
C ALA A 314 -2.30 13.37 0.37
N GLY A 315 -1.92 12.34 1.12
CA GLY A 315 -2.16 12.22 2.56
C GLY A 315 -0.90 12.37 3.42
N PRO A 316 -1.10 12.55 4.75
CA PRO A 316 0.00 12.69 5.70
C PRO A 316 0.68 11.34 5.99
N GLY A 317 1.86 11.41 6.62
CA GLY A 317 2.51 10.24 7.20
C GLY A 317 1.81 9.75 8.47
N VAL A 318 2.44 8.78 9.15
CA VAL A 318 1.91 8.23 10.40
C VAL A 318 1.81 9.30 11.50
N GLN A 319 0.73 9.25 12.29
CA GLN A 319 0.44 10.18 13.37
C GLN A 319 0.19 9.40 14.66
N TYR A 320 0.69 9.90 15.79
CA TYR A 320 0.27 9.40 17.09
C TYR A 320 -1.05 10.05 17.48
N LEU A 321 -1.93 9.26 18.08
CA LEU A 321 -3.22 9.73 18.61
C LEU A 321 -3.08 9.91 20.12
N ASP A 322 -3.77 10.93 20.64
CA ASP A 322 -3.85 11.23 22.07
C ASP A 322 -4.74 10.22 22.82
#